data_AF-A0A9E3CNV9-F1
#
_entry.id   AF-A0A9E3CNV9-F1
#
_cell.length_a   1.000
_cell.length_b   1.000
_cell.length_c   1.000
_cell.angle_alpha   90.00
_cell.angle_beta   90.00
_cell.angle_gamma   90.00
#
_symmetry.space_group_name_H-M   'P 1'
#
loop_
_entity.id
_entity.type
_entity.pdbx_description
1 polymer ?
#
loop_
_entity_poly.entity_id
_entity_poly.type
_entity_poly.pdbx_seq_one_letter_code
_entity_poly.pdbx_strand_id
1 'polypeptide(L)'
;MGPAGTALEIAASDNERAALAKRFGFLALPALSARVTVDRRPGGQVVVEGRLRGRIVQACVLTLDPVTQDLDETFRIVFKHDLSDERDPESGETVLSAQPDAPEPLAGNLLDVGEIVAEQLSLAADPYPRRQGVRLEDIMPRPRRDGRKAPAEQRRHPFAGLAALRDKPRRGR
;
A
#
# COMPACT_ATOMS: atom_id res chain seq x y z
N MET A 1 16.82 27.50 2.71
CA MET A 1 16.51 26.89 4.01
C MET A 1 17.72 27.10 4.92
N GLY A 2 17.50 27.60 6.14
CA GLY A 2 18.56 27.87 7.12
C GLY A 2 19.12 26.60 7.76
N PRO A 3 20.08 26.72 8.69
CA PRO A 3 20.77 25.59 9.32
C PRO A 3 19.90 24.77 10.31
N ALA A 4 18.74 25.29 10.71
CA ALA A 4 17.71 24.53 11.43
C ALA A 4 16.68 24.03 10.41
N GLY A 5 16.30 22.75 10.50
CA GLY A 5 15.29 22.14 9.64
C GLY A 5 13.99 22.94 9.55
N THR A 6 13.21 22.66 8.51
CA THR A 6 11.91 23.32 8.32
C THR A 6 10.80 22.41 8.84
N ALA A 7 9.97 22.93 9.75
CA ALA A 7 8.76 22.25 10.21
C ALA A 7 7.55 22.76 9.43
N LEU A 8 6.67 21.84 9.01
CA LEU A 8 5.43 22.12 8.29
C LEU A 8 4.26 21.43 9.00
N GLU A 9 3.15 22.16 9.07
CA GLU A 9 1.84 21.62 9.44
C GLU A 9 0.98 21.56 8.19
N ILE A 10 0.46 20.37 7.89
CA ILE A 10 -0.32 20.09 6.68
C ILE A 10 -1.71 19.65 7.13
N ALA A 11 -2.73 20.26 6.53
CA ALA A 11 -4.11 19.83 6.65
C ALA A 11 -4.71 19.84 5.24
N ALA A 12 -5.17 18.67 4.77
CA ALA A 12 -5.72 18.56 3.43
C ALA A 12 -7.10 19.22 3.38
N SER A 13 -7.28 20.10 2.40
CA SER A 13 -8.58 20.71 2.06
C SER A 13 -9.59 19.66 1.61
N ASP A 14 -10.86 20.03 1.55
CA ASP A 14 -11.93 19.13 1.12
C ASP A 14 -11.71 18.60 -0.30
N ASN A 15 -11.21 19.46 -1.20
CA ASN A 15 -10.89 19.10 -2.58
C ASN A 15 -9.72 18.11 -2.67
N GLU A 16 -8.66 18.35 -1.90
CA GLU A 16 -7.51 17.43 -1.84
C GLU A 16 -7.93 16.09 -1.24
N ARG A 17 -8.73 16.08 -0.18
CA ARG A 17 -9.22 14.83 0.42
C ARG A 17 -10.09 14.03 -0.56
N ALA A 18 -10.95 14.70 -1.33
CA ALA A 18 -11.73 14.05 -2.38
C ALA A 18 -10.84 13.48 -3.49
N ALA A 19 -9.81 14.23 -3.91
CA ALA A 19 -8.85 13.77 -4.92
C ALA A 19 -8.05 12.55 -4.44
N LEU A 20 -7.57 12.56 -3.19
CA LEU A 20 -6.83 11.45 -2.59
C LEU A 20 -7.71 10.22 -2.38
N ALA A 21 -8.94 10.38 -1.90
CA ALA A 21 -9.89 9.27 -1.79
C ALA A 21 -10.13 8.59 -3.14
N LYS A 22 -10.29 9.38 -4.21
CA LYS A 22 -10.40 8.86 -5.57
C LYS A 22 -9.11 8.17 -6.03
N ARG A 23 -7.95 8.76 -5.78
CA ARG A 23 -6.64 8.22 -6.19
C ARG A 23 -6.37 6.85 -5.58
N PHE A 24 -6.67 6.68 -4.30
CA PHE A 24 -6.39 5.45 -3.55
C PHE A 24 -7.58 4.48 -3.45
N GLY A 25 -8.72 4.82 -4.05
CA GLY A 25 -9.92 3.96 -4.04
C GLY A 25 -10.62 3.88 -2.69
N PHE A 26 -10.44 4.87 -1.82
CA PHE A 26 -11.20 4.98 -0.57
C PHE A 26 -12.64 5.42 -0.88
N LEU A 27 -13.61 4.90 -0.12
CA LEU A 27 -15.00 5.38 -0.17
C LEU A 27 -15.09 6.83 0.33
N ALA A 28 -14.29 7.19 1.33
CA ALA A 28 -14.16 8.56 1.81
C ALA A 28 -12.82 8.78 2.56
N LEU A 29 -12.38 10.04 2.59
CA LEU A 29 -11.28 10.51 3.43
C LEU A 29 -11.78 11.69 4.30
N PRO A 30 -12.51 11.42 5.40
CA PRO A 30 -13.03 12.48 6.27
C PRO A 30 -11.98 13.48 6.78
N ALA A 31 -10.78 13.01 7.12
CA ALA A 31 -9.72 13.85 7.69
C ALA A 31 -8.34 13.37 7.25
N LEU A 32 -7.44 14.31 6.99
CA LEU A 32 -6.02 14.06 6.80
C LEU A 32 -5.22 15.29 7.26
N SER A 33 -4.24 15.06 8.12
CA SER A 33 -3.30 16.07 8.60
C SER A 33 -1.94 15.43 8.87
N ALA A 34 -0.88 16.22 8.81
CA ALA A 34 0.46 15.76 9.16
C ALA A 34 1.31 16.91 9.71
N ARG A 35 2.15 16.58 10.68
CA ARG A 35 3.28 17.43 11.09
C ARG A 35 4.55 16.82 10.51
N VAL A 36 5.32 17.59 9.77
CA VAL A 36 6.51 17.11 9.06
C VAL A 36 7.69 18.03 9.33
N THR A 37 8.86 17.45 9.56
CA THR A 37 10.15 18.15 9.66
C THR A 37 11.07 17.69 8.54
N VAL A 38 11.70 18.66 7.87
CA VAL A 38 12.65 18.44 6.78
C VAL A 38 14.01 18.98 7.20
N ASP A 39 14.98 18.08 7.34
CA ASP A 39 16.36 18.38 7.72
C ASP A 39 17.33 18.08 6.57
N ARG A 40 18.27 18.99 6.30
CA ARG A 40 19.44 18.68 5.45
C ARG A 40 20.58 18.19 6.33
N ARG A 41 21.12 17.01 6.03
CA ARG A 41 22.23 16.39 6.77
C ARG A 41 23.54 16.46 5.95
N PRO A 42 24.71 16.36 6.61
CA PRO A 42 25.98 16.24 5.90
C PRO A 42 25.96 15.09 4.89
N GLY A 43 26.70 15.23 3.78
CA GLY A 43 26.72 14.22 2.71
C GLY A 43 25.55 14.29 1.73
N GLY A 44 24.81 15.41 1.71
CA GLY A 44 23.76 15.68 0.70
C GLY A 44 22.43 14.97 0.98
N GLN A 45 22.26 14.37 2.16
CA GLN A 45 21.01 13.71 2.53
C GLN A 45 19.96 14.73 2.98
N VAL A 46 18.71 14.45 2.63
CA VAL A 46 17.53 15.15 3.13
C VAL A 46 16.70 14.17 3.93
N VAL A 47 16.51 14.44 5.21
CA VAL A 47 15.73 13.58 6.10
C VAL A 47 14.37 14.22 6.31
N VAL A 48 13.32 13.44 6.08
CA VAL A 48 11.93 13.83 6.28
C VAL A 48 11.35 12.95 7.37
N GLU A 49 10.92 13.56 8.46
CA GLU A 49 10.25 12.86 9.55
C GLU A 49 8.88 13.47 9.78
N GLY A 50 7.90 12.66 10.14
CA GLY A 50 6.58 13.19 10.39
C GLY A 50 5.65 12.27 11.15
N ARG A 51 4.52 12.83 11.56
CA ARG A 51 3.39 12.11 12.12
C ARG A 51 2.14 12.45 11.33
N LEU A 52 1.57 11.43 10.71
CA LEU A 52 0.36 11.50 9.91
C LEU A 52 -0.84 11.08 10.77
N ARG A 53 -1.91 11.86 10.69
CA ARG A 53 -3.21 11.52 11.28
C ARG A 53 -4.29 11.62 10.23
N GLY A 54 -5.10 10.57 10.12
CA GLY A 54 -6.17 10.51 9.14
C GLY A 54 -7.33 9.65 9.60
N ARG A 55 -8.44 9.81 8.90
CA ARG A 55 -9.58 8.89 8.99
C ARG A 55 -9.97 8.53 7.58
N ILE A 56 -9.97 7.23 7.28
CA ILE A 56 -10.36 6.69 5.98
C ILE A 56 -11.59 5.81 6.12
N VAL A 57 -12.35 5.69 5.02
CA VAL A 57 -13.44 4.74 4.89
C VAL A 57 -13.19 3.91 3.65
N GLN A 58 -13.14 2.59 3.81
CA GLN A 58 -12.94 1.62 2.73
C GLN A 58 -14.08 0.62 2.69
N ALA A 59 -14.25 -0.07 1.56
CA ALA A 59 -15.18 -1.18 1.44
C ALA A 59 -14.59 -2.44 2.08
N CYS A 60 -15.36 -3.10 2.94
CA CYS A 60 -15.01 -4.40 3.51
C CYS A 60 -14.72 -5.39 2.38
N VAL A 61 -13.57 -6.07 2.41
CA VAL A 61 -13.19 -7.02 1.34
C VAL A 61 -14.11 -8.23 1.23
N LEU A 62 -14.95 -8.48 2.25
CA LEU A 62 -15.89 -9.59 2.29
C LEU A 62 -17.31 -9.18 1.89
N THR A 63 -17.83 -8.08 2.42
CA THR A 63 -19.23 -7.67 2.28
C THR A 63 -19.45 -6.42 1.44
N LEU A 64 -18.37 -5.70 1.11
CA LEU A 64 -18.37 -4.36 0.50
C LEU A 64 -18.99 -3.26 1.37
N ASP A 65 -19.39 -3.58 2.60
CA ASP A 65 -19.87 -2.59 3.57
C ASP A 65 -18.77 -1.59 3.96
N PRO A 66 -19.10 -0.33 4.28
CA PRO A 66 -18.12 0.65 4.71
C PRO A 66 -17.48 0.27 6.05
N VAL A 67 -16.15 0.36 6.11
CA VAL A 67 -15.31 0.17 7.30
C VAL A 67 -14.50 1.46 7.50
N THR A 68 -14.58 2.03 8.69
CA THR A 68 -13.78 3.22 9.06
C THR A 68 -12.51 2.79 9.76
N GLN A 69 -11.39 3.40 9.39
CA GLN A 69 -10.09 3.24 10.03
C GLN A 69 -9.55 4.62 10.42
N ASP A 70 -9.19 4.76 11.69
CA ASP A 70 -8.40 5.90 12.18
C ASP A 70 -6.91 5.56 12.05
N LEU A 71 -6.12 6.50 11.53
CA LEU A 71 -4.69 6.38 11.28
C LEU A 71 -3.94 7.39 12.16
N ASP A 72 -2.88 6.93 12.83
CA ASP A 72 -1.97 7.77 13.60
C ASP A 72 -0.56 7.17 13.53
N GLU A 73 0.13 7.44 12.43
CA GLU A 73 1.40 6.78 12.07
C GLU A 73 2.56 7.79 12.06
N THR A 74 3.73 7.32 12.45
CA THR A 74 4.99 8.07 12.30
C THR A 74 5.80 7.51 11.15
N PHE A 75 6.44 8.37 10.39
CA PHE A 75 7.29 7.96 9.28
C PHE A 75 8.61 8.72 9.28
N ARG A 76 9.61 8.10 8.66
CA ARG A 76 10.93 8.66 8.42
C ARG A 76 11.38 8.20 7.04
N ILE A 77 11.80 9.13 6.20
CA ILE A 77 12.33 8.85 4.87
C ILE A 77 13.62 9.65 4.70
N VAL A 78 14.64 9.00 4.15
CA VAL A 78 15.90 9.64 3.82
C VAL A 78 15.97 9.76 2.31
N PHE A 79 16.23 10.94 1.79
CA PHE A 79 16.45 11.18 0.38
C PHE A 79 17.91 11.53 0.11
N LYS A 80 18.43 11.16 -1.05
CA LYS A 80 19.78 11.54 -1.49
C LYS A 80 19.83 11.69 -3.02
N HIS A 81 20.63 12.63 -3.50
CA HIS A 81 21.00 12.71 -4.92
C HIS A 81 21.92 11.56 -5.33
N ASP A 82 21.89 11.20 -6.61
CA ASP A 82 22.87 10.31 -7.27
C ASP A 82 23.02 8.92 -6.62
N LEU A 83 21.92 8.33 -6.16
CA LEU A 83 21.92 6.94 -5.65
C LEU A 83 22.12 5.88 -6.74
N SER A 84 22.08 6.28 -8.02
CA SER A 84 22.17 5.39 -9.19
C SER A 84 23.55 4.76 -9.43
N ASP A 85 24.56 5.12 -8.64
CA ASP A 85 25.95 4.70 -8.87
C ASP A 85 26.30 3.36 -8.19
N GLU A 86 25.44 2.81 -7.33
CA GLU A 86 25.60 1.46 -6.81
C GLU A 86 25.03 0.45 -7.80
N ARG A 87 25.90 -0.03 -8.70
CA ARG A 87 25.57 -1.11 -9.64
C ARG A 87 26.19 -2.41 -9.18
N ASP A 88 25.45 -3.49 -9.37
CA ASP A 88 25.99 -4.83 -9.20
C ASP A 88 27.13 -5.01 -10.21
N PRO A 89 28.36 -5.34 -9.78
CA PRO A 89 29.51 -5.42 -10.66
C PRO A 89 29.43 -6.58 -11.66
N GLU A 90 28.55 -7.55 -11.44
CA GLU A 90 28.37 -8.73 -12.30
C GLU A 90 27.19 -8.55 -13.29
N SER A 91 26.05 -8.02 -12.82
CA SER A 91 24.85 -7.84 -13.67
C SER A 91 24.73 -6.44 -14.29
N GLY A 92 25.40 -5.43 -13.72
CA GLY A 92 25.25 -4.02 -14.11
C GLY A 92 23.90 -3.41 -13.71
N GLU A 93 23.06 -4.15 -12.98
CA GLU A 93 21.77 -3.70 -12.48
C GLU A 93 21.94 -2.74 -11.29
N THR A 94 20.94 -1.88 -11.07
CA THR A 94 20.94 -0.96 -9.92
C THR A 94 20.66 -1.75 -8.64
N VAL A 95 21.54 -1.63 -7.65
CA VAL A 95 21.37 -2.26 -6.35
C VAL A 95 20.40 -1.43 -5.53
N LEU A 96 19.15 -1.90 -5.40
CA LEU A 96 18.22 -1.36 -4.43
C LEU A 96 18.33 -2.12 -3.11
N SER A 97 18.69 -1.38 -2.05
CA SER A 97 18.58 -1.90 -0.69
C SER A 97 17.13 -1.87 -0.22
N ALA A 98 16.58 -3.03 0.18
CA ALA A 98 15.26 -3.12 0.79
C ALA A 98 15.27 -2.79 2.29
N GLN A 99 16.34 -2.16 2.79
CA GLN A 99 16.40 -1.72 4.18
C GLN A 99 15.47 -0.51 4.37
N PRO A 100 14.74 -0.43 5.50
CA PRO A 100 13.78 0.65 5.76
C PRO A 100 14.41 2.04 5.82
N ASP A 101 15.70 2.13 6.16
CA ASP A 101 16.46 3.39 6.20
C ASP A 101 17.32 3.63 4.94
N ALA A 102 17.16 2.79 3.90
CA ALA A 102 17.84 3.01 2.63
C ALA A 102 17.40 4.36 2.04
N PRO A 103 18.34 5.22 1.61
CA PRO A 103 17.95 6.47 1.01
C PRO A 103 17.15 6.25 -0.27
N GLU A 104 16.14 7.08 -0.48
CA GLU A 104 15.37 7.19 -1.72
C GLU A 104 15.99 8.24 -2.66
N PRO A 105 15.90 8.04 -3.99
CA PRO A 105 16.46 8.98 -4.94
C PRO A 105 15.71 10.30 -4.92
N LEU A 106 16.44 11.39 -4.69
CA LEU A 106 15.89 12.74 -4.79
C LEU A 106 15.90 13.19 -6.26
N ALA A 107 14.73 13.13 -6.91
CA ALA A 107 14.58 13.59 -8.28
C ALA A 107 14.48 15.12 -8.34
N GLY A 108 15.48 15.76 -8.93
CA GLY A 108 15.53 17.22 -9.08
C GLY A 108 15.84 17.94 -7.76
N ASN A 109 15.31 19.16 -7.63
CA ASN A 109 15.66 20.07 -6.52
C ASN A 109 14.47 20.44 -5.62
N LEU A 110 13.29 19.90 -5.89
CA LEU A 110 12.06 20.17 -5.15
C LEU A 110 11.60 18.89 -4.47
N LEU A 111 11.20 19.02 -3.21
CA LEU A 111 10.63 17.94 -2.43
C LEU A 111 9.15 18.25 -2.18
N ASP A 112 8.26 17.43 -2.73
CA ASP A 112 6.83 17.58 -2.51
C ASP A 112 6.43 16.86 -1.22
N VAL A 113 6.32 17.62 -0.13
CA VAL A 113 5.94 17.08 1.17
C VAL A 113 4.47 16.62 1.18
N GLY A 114 3.60 17.24 0.37
CA GLY A 114 2.20 16.84 0.25
C GLY A 114 2.08 15.46 -0.39
N GLU A 115 2.86 15.21 -1.43
CA GLU A 115 2.95 13.90 -2.07
C GLU A 115 3.51 12.83 -1.13
N ILE A 116 4.58 13.13 -0.39
CA ILE A 116 5.12 12.20 0.63
C ILE A 116 4.03 11.83 1.64
N VAL A 117 3.29 12.80 2.17
CA VAL A 117 2.19 12.53 3.11
C VAL A 117 1.09 11.68 2.45
N ALA A 118 0.80 11.90 1.17
CA ALA A 118 -0.18 11.10 0.44
C ALA A 118 0.27 9.63 0.25
N GLU A 119 1.55 9.39 -0.04
CA GLU A 119 2.10 8.03 -0.10
C GLU A 119 2.05 7.34 1.26
N GLN A 120 2.45 8.04 2.33
CA GLN A 120 2.38 7.50 3.69
C GLN A 120 0.95 7.19 4.12
N LEU A 121 -0.04 7.98 3.70
CA LEU A 121 -1.46 7.66 3.90
C LEU A 121 -1.82 6.31 3.24
N SER A 122 -1.37 6.08 2.01
CA SER A 122 -1.65 4.84 1.29
C SER A 122 -0.98 3.63 1.93
N LEU A 123 0.24 3.81 2.48
CA LEU A 123 0.97 2.75 3.17
C LEU A 123 0.36 2.40 4.54
N ALA A 124 -0.20 3.39 5.25
CA ALA A 124 -0.82 3.21 6.55
C ALA A 124 -2.21 2.56 6.48
N ALA A 125 -2.90 2.66 5.34
CA ALA A 125 -4.23 2.08 5.15
C ALA A 125 -4.19 0.54 5.24
N ASP A 126 -5.18 -0.07 5.90
CA ASP A 126 -5.33 -1.53 5.89
C ASP A 126 -5.66 -1.97 4.45
N PRO A 127 -4.84 -2.83 3.81
CA PRO A 127 -5.12 -3.30 2.46
C PRO A 127 -6.33 -4.25 2.40
N TYR A 128 -6.74 -4.84 3.53
CA TYR A 128 -7.82 -5.83 3.59
C TYR A 128 -8.82 -5.53 4.72
N PRO A 129 -9.48 -4.36 4.71
CA PRO A 129 -10.39 -3.97 5.78
C PRO A 129 -11.55 -4.95 5.88
N ARG A 130 -11.88 -5.37 7.11
CA ARG A 130 -12.98 -6.30 7.39
C ARG A 130 -13.91 -5.73 8.45
N ARG A 131 -15.22 -5.84 8.20
CA ARG A 131 -16.21 -5.59 9.25
C ARG A 131 -16.04 -6.62 10.36
N GLN A 132 -16.05 -6.16 11.61
CA GLN A 132 -15.96 -7.05 12.76
C GLN A 132 -17.13 -8.06 12.78
N GLY A 133 -16.82 -9.30 13.18
CA GLY A 133 -17.83 -10.35 13.34
C GLY A 133 -18.25 -11.06 12.06
N VAL A 134 -17.83 -10.61 10.88
CA VAL A 134 -18.10 -11.27 9.61
C VAL A 134 -16.96 -12.23 9.26
N ARG A 135 -17.29 -13.50 9.01
CA ARG A 135 -16.32 -14.49 8.54
C ARG A 135 -16.58 -14.83 7.08
N LEU A 136 -15.55 -15.36 6.41
CA LEU A 136 -15.67 -15.74 5.00
C LEU A 136 -16.75 -16.82 4.81
N GLU A 137 -16.87 -17.74 5.77
CA GLU A 137 -17.83 -18.85 5.72
C GLU A 137 -19.29 -18.38 5.75
N ASP A 138 -19.56 -17.18 6.26
CA ASP A 138 -20.91 -16.60 6.35
C ASP A 138 -21.43 -16.15 4.97
N ILE A 139 -20.51 -15.85 4.04
CA ILE A 139 -20.82 -15.27 2.73
C ILE A 139 -20.54 -16.24 1.59
N MET A 140 -19.70 -17.24 1.81
CA MET A 140 -19.47 -18.29 0.81
C MET A 140 -20.76 -19.08 0.56
N PRO A 141 -21.07 -19.39 -0.70
CA PRO A 141 -22.17 -20.29 -1.03
C PRO A 141 -21.97 -21.61 -0.28
N ARG A 142 -22.94 -21.99 0.55
CA ARG A 142 -22.90 -23.31 1.18
C ARG A 142 -22.88 -24.37 0.08
N PRO A 143 -22.01 -25.39 0.16
CA PRO A 143 -22.06 -26.49 -0.79
C PRO A 143 -23.46 -27.09 -0.75
N ARG A 144 -24.10 -27.19 -1.92
CA ARG A 144 -25.44 -27.79 -2.03
C ARG A 144 -25.38 -29.20 -1.45
N ARG A 145 -26.06 -29.41 -0.32
CA ARG A 145 -26.19 -30.71 0.35
C ARG A 145 -27.36 -31.52 -0.24
N ASP A 146 -27.67 -31.30 -1.52
CA ASP A 146 -28.62 -32.13 -2.23
C ASP A 146 -27.83 -33.31 -2.81
N GLY A 147 -28.03 -34.49 -2.24
CA GLY A 147 -27.62 -35.78 -2.79
C GLY A 147 -28.32 -36.13 -4.11
N ARG A 148 -28.65 -35.15 -4.95
CA ARG A 148 -29.09 -35.35 -6.33
C ARG A 148 -27.87 -35.12 -7.22
N LYS A 149 -27.40 -36.19 -7.85
CA LYS A 149 -26.52 -36.12 -9.02
C LYS A 149 -27.11 -35.08 -9.97
N ALA A 150 -26.51 -33.88 -10.02
CA ALA A 150 -26.81 -32.95 -11.09
C ALA A 150 -26.48 -33.66 -12.41
N PRO A 151 -27.32 -33.55 -13.46
CA PRO A 151 -26.97 -34.02 -14.79
C PRO A 151 -25.61 -33.44 -15.20
N ALA A 152 -24.87 -34.17 -16.03
CA ALA A 152 -23.45 -34.03 -16.33
C ALA A 152 -23.01 -32.71 -17.01
N GLU A 153 -23.60 -31.58 -16.69
CA GLU A 153 -23.25 -30.26 -17.22
C GLU A 153 -22.17 -29.56 -16.38
N GLN A 154 -21.83 -30.09 -15.20
CA GLN A 154 -20.82 -29.52 -14.28
C GLN A 154 -19.38 -30.05 -14.46
N ARG A 155 -19.07 -30.67 -15.60
CA ARG A 155 -17.69 -30.99 -16.00
C ARG A 155 -16.99 -29.89 -16.83
N ARG A 156 -17.59 -28.71 -16.95
CA ARG A 156 -16.98 -27.52 -17.55
C ARG A 156 -16.78 -26.43 -16.49
N HIS A 157 -15.83 -26.63 -15.59
CA HIS A 157 -15.32 -25.56 -14.72
C HIS A 157 -13.88 -25.23 -15.14
N PRO A 158 -13.42 -23.98 -14.97
CA PRO A 158 -12.14 -23.48 -15.53
C PRO A 158 -10.90 -24.29 -15.11
N PHE A 159 -11.01 -25.09 -14.06
CA PHE A 159 -9.95 -25.93 -13.52
C PHE A 159 -10.16 -27.44 -13.72
N ALA A 160 -11.15 -27.87 -14.51
CA ALA A 160 -11.46 -29.29 -14.73
C ALA A 160 -10.27 -30.09 -15.32
N GLY A 161 -9.38 -29.42 -16.05
CA GLY A 161 -8.16 -30.02 -16.60
C GLY A 161 -7.03 -30.24 -15.58
N LEU A 162 -7.10 -29.65 -14.37
CA LEU A 162 -6.04 -29.77 -13.36
C LEU A 162 -6.00 -31.16 -12.71
N ALA A 163 -7.11 -31.89 -12.71
CA ALA A 163 -7.15 -33.26 -12.20
C ALA A 163 -6.14 -34.16 -12.92
N ALA A 164 -5.98 -33.98 -14.24
CA ALA A 164 -5.04 -34.75 -15.06
C ALA A 164 -3.57 -34.40 -14.79
N LEU A 165 -3.27 -33.29 -14.12
CA LEU A 165 -1.91 -32.88 -13.76
C LEU A 165 -1.47 -33.40 -12.39
N ARG A 166 -2.40 -33.88 -11.55
CA ARG A 166 -2.08 -34.46 -10.24
C ARG A 166 -1.50 -35.87 -10.37
N ASP A 167 -1.96 -36.63 -11.36
CA ASP A 167 -1.60 -38.03 -11.55
C ASP A 167 -0.43 -38.20 -12.55
N LYS A 168 0.05 -37.09 -13.13
CA LYS A 168 1.22 -37.10 -14.01
C LYS A 168 2.49 -37.01 -13.16
N PRO A 169 3.43 -37.97 -13.25
CA PRO A 169 4.69 -37.86 -12.53
C PRO A 169 5.41 -36.58 -12.96
N ARG A 170 5.90 -35.81 -11.98
CA ARG A 170 6.76 -34.64 -12.24
C ARG A 170 7.93 -35.12 -13.08
N ARG A 171 8.02 -34.66 -14.33
CA ARG A 171 9.22 -34.86 -15.15
C ARG A 171 10.35 -34.11 -14.46
N GLY A 172 11.21 -34.86 -13.78
CA GLY A 172 12.42 -34.33 -13.15
C GLY A 172 13.26 -33.59 -14.19
N ARG A 173 13.82 -32.47 -13.76
CA ARG A 173 15.00 -31.87 -14.37
C ARG A 173 16.11 -31.91 -13.33
#